data_AF-A0A8T2GV36-F1
#
_entry.id   AF-A0A8T2GV36-F1
#
_cell.length_a   1.000
_cell.length_b   1.000
_cell.length_c   1.000
_cell.angle_alpha   90.00
_cell.angle_beta   90.00
_cell.angle_gamma   90.00
#
_symmetry.space_group_name_H-M   'P 1'
#
loop_
_entity.id
_entity.type
_entity.pdbx_description
1 polymer ?
#
loop_
_entity_poly.entity_id
_entity_poly.type
_entity_poly.pdbx_seq_one_letter_code
_entity_poly.pdbx_strand_id
1 'polypeptide(L)'
;MSTNLHLATAVILLLLTASQSGVAMAQRVMGGGRDPCSVSDFKVLCRSVVKGQKNVNAATEVSIRELMKRTIKAKEAAKISRKSGGGLKTCYSNYDSALENLQKALKNIKQNDGFSLNINLSASLTDFDTCNDAMGGGTASNVFAKSTSTLHEMADNCLALSTLVKQ
;
A
#
# COMPACT_ATOMS: atom_id res chain seq x y z
N MET A 1 33.60 -76.58 36.57
CA MET A 1 32.77 -77.00 37.72
C MET A 1 31.74 -75.94 37.98
N SER A 2 30.49 -76.38 38.00
CA SER A 2 29.25 -75.62 38.17
C SER A 2 29.18 -74.87 39.49
N THR A 3 28.44 -73.75 39.52
CA THR A 3 27.22 -73.62 40.34
C THR A 3 26.36 -72.46 39.82
N ASN A 4 25.07 -72.75 39.73
CA ASN A 4 23.98 -71.95 39.22
C ASN A 4 23.22 -71.28 40.38
N LEU A 5 22.51 -70.19 40.03
CA LEU A 5 21.12 -69.88 40.43
C LEU A 5 20.83 -69.36 41.86
N HIS A 6 20.23 -68.17 41.95
CA HIS A 6 18.85 -67.87 42.44
C HIS A 6 18.71 -66.33 42.58
N LEU A 7 17.99 -65.64 41.70
CA LEU A 7 16.56 -65.31 41.76
C LEU A 7 16.16 -64.42 42.95
N ALA A 8 16.00 -63.11 42.71
CA ALA A 8 15.06 -62.26 43.46
C ALA A 8 14.61 -61.08 42.59
N THR A 9 13.31 -61.10 42.29
CA THR A 9 12.50 -60.11 41.57
C THR A 9 12.28 -58.83 42.37
N ALA A 10 12.31 -57.67 41.71
CA ALA A 10 11.45 -56.53 42.06
C ALA A 10 11.24 -55.63 40.84
N VAL A 11 10.04 -55.71 40.26
CA VAL A 11 9.47 -54.75 39.30
C VAL A 11 8.74 -53.69 40.11
N ILE A 12 9.10 -52.40 40.00
CA ILE A 12 8.16 -51.28 40.15
C ILE A 12 8.58 -50.15 39.19
N LEU A 13 7.75 -49.92 38.17
CA LEU A 13 7.71 -48.71 37.36
C LEU A 13 7.26 -47.51 38.20
N LEU A 14 7.84 -46.32 37.98
CA LEU A 14 7.10 -45.06 38.06
C LEU A 14 7.77 -43.99 37.18
N LEU A 15 7.04 -43.65 36.11
CA LEU A 15 7.27 -42.57 35.16
C LEU A 15 7.18 -41.21 35.85
N LEU A 16 8.17 -40.34 35.63
CA LEU A 16 7.97 -38.89 35.61
C LEU A 16 8.83 -38.28 34.49
N THR A 17 8.32 -38.35 33.26
CA THR A 17 8.72 -37.43 32.20
C THR A 17 8.25 -36.03 32.59
N ALA A 18 9.16 -35.20 33.09
CA ALA A 18 8.89 -33.77 33.22
C ALA A 18 8.85 -33.17 31.80
N SER A 19 7.62 -33.02 31.30
CA SER A 19 7.28 -32.22 30.14
C SER A 19 7.74 -30.79 30.38
N GLN A 20 8.72 -30.30 29.61
CA GLN A 20 8.92 -28.87 29.49
C GLN A 20 7.83 -28.30 28.60
N SER A 21 6.76 -27.86 29.26
CA SER A 21 5.74 -26.99 28.72
C SER A 21 6.36 -25.62 28.41
N GLY A 22 6.20 -25.16 27.17
CA GLY A 22 6.10 -23.74 26.88
C GLY A 22 7.41 -22.96 26.71
N VAL A 23 8.00 -23.08 25.52
CA VAL A 23 8.43 -21.86 24.81
C VAL A 23 7.64 -21.80 23.52
N ALA A 24 6.84 -20.74 23.43
CA ALA A 24 5.88 -20.51 22.40
C ALA A 24 6.48 -20.69 20.99
N MET A 25 5.70 -21.40 20.18
CA MET A 25 5.71 -21.33 18.72
C MET A 25 6.11 -19.95 18.21
N ALA A 26 7.37 -19.79 17.81
CA ALA A 26 7.75 -18.80 16.81
C ALA A 26 7.77 -19.48 15.42
N GLN A 27 6.78 -20.33 15.13
CA GLN A 27 6.28 -20.43 13.77
C GLN A 27 5.69 -19.05 13.46
N ARG A 28 6.53 -18.16 12.91
CA ARG A 28 6.03 -17.04 12.14
C ARG A 28 5.09 -17.64 11.11
N VAL A 29 3.82 -17.38 11.32
CA VAL A 29 2.70 -17.71 10.46
C VAL A 29 3.12 -17.53 9.00
N MET A 30 3.38 -18.64 8.33
CA MET A 30 3.51 -18.74 6.88
C MET A 30 2.12 -18.58 6.28
N GLY A 31 1.57 -17.37 6.41
CA GLY A 31 0.24 -16.97 5.94
C GLY A 31 0.09 -15.45 5.76
N GLY A 32 1.17 -14.68 5.87
CA GLY A 32 1.16 -13.23 5.69
C GLY A 32 1.61 -12.81 4.29
N GLY A 33 0.69 -12.29 3.47
CA GLY A 33 1.08 -11.64 2.21
C GLY A 33 2.16 -10.58 2.45
N ARG A 34 3.18 -10.53 1.58
CA ARG A 34 4.25 -9.52 1.61
C ARG A 34 3.65 -8.11 1.71
N ASP A 35 4.31 -7.22 2.46
CA ASP A 35 3.91 -5.81 2.55
C ASP A 35 3.88 -5.19 1.13
N PRO A 36 2.71 -4.84 0.58
CA PRO A 36 2.62 -4.34 -0.79
C PRO A 36 3.28 -2.96 -0.93
N CYS A 37 3.42 -2.20 0.16
CA CYS A 37 4.11 -0.91 0.14
C CYS A 37 5.64 -1.01 0.10
N SER A 38 6.21 -2.22 0.03
CA SER A 38 7.66 -2.39 -0.06
C SER A 38 8.27 -1.87 -1.37
N VAL A 39 7.48 -1.77 -2.45
CA VAL A 39 7.90 -1.26 -3.77
C VAL A 39 7.74 0.25 -3.95
N SER A 40 7.10 0.93 -2.99
CA SER A 40 6.82 2.37 -3.11
C SER A 40 7.97 3.20 -2.57
N ASP A 41 8.20 4.38 -3.13
CA ASP A 41 9.20 5.32 -2.59
C ASP A 41 8.68 5.97 -1.30
N PHE A 42 7.39 6.31 -1.26
CA PHE A 42 6.72 6.93 -0.11
C PHE A 42 6.07 5.89 0.82
N LYS A 43 6.87 4.96 1.33
CA LYS A 43 6.40 3.76 2.07
C LYS A 43 5.51 4.08 3.27
N VAL A 44 5.83 5.13 4.04
CA VAL A 44 5.04 5.53 5.22
C VAL A 44 3.66 6.01 4.79
N LEU A 45 3.60 6.86 3.76
CA LEU A 45 2.35 7.35 3.19
C LEU A 45 1.53 6.18 2.62
N CYS A 46 2.14 5.30 1.83
CA CYS A 46 1.49 4.10 1.30
C CYS A 46 0.85 3.28 2.43
N ARG A 47 1.60 2.95 3.49
CA ARG A 47 1.11 2.16 4.64
C ARG A 47 -0.06 2.82 5.35
N SER A 48 -0.02 4.15 5.50
CA SER A 48 -1.11 4.92 6.11
C SER A 48 -2.40 4.85 5.30
N VAL A 49 -2.31 4.72 3.97
CA VAL A 49 -3.44 4.70 3.05
C VAL A 49 -4.00 3.28 2.89
N VAL A 50 -3.13 2.28 2.69
CA VAL A 50 -3.58 0.89 2.47
C VAL A 50 -4.15 0.24 3.73
N LYS A 51 -3.97 0.83 4.92
CA LYS A 51 -4.57 0.39 6.20
C LYS A 51 -4.41 -1.11 6.47
N GLY A 52 -3.22 -1.66 6.19
CA GLY A 52 -2.89 -3.06 6.46
C GLY A 52 -3.35 -4.07 5.41
N GLN A 53 -3.96 -3.64 4.30
CA GLN A 53 -4.30 -4.52 3.18
C GLN A 53 -3.06 -5.29 2.69
N LYS A 54 -3.20 -6.62 2.56
CA LYS A 54 -2.15 -7.53 2.08
C LYS A 54 -2.38 -8.04 0.66
N ASN A 55 -3.65 -8.06 0.23
CA ASN A 55 -3.98 -8.33 -1.16
C ASN A 55 -3.62 -7.09 -1.99
N VAL A 56 -2.80 -7.28 -3.02
CA VAL A 56 -2.31 -6.17 -3.85
C VAL A 56 -3.46 -5.44 -4.53
N ASN A 57 -4.40 -6.15 -5.18
CA ASN A 57 -5.54 -5.50 -5.85
C ASN A 57 -6.36 -4.65 -4.88
N ALA A 58 -6.61 -5.16 -3.67
CA ALA A 58 -7.32 -4.42 -2.62
C ALA A 58 -6.51 -3.21 -2.11
N ALA A 59 -5.20 -3.36 -1.92
CA ALA A 59 -4.32 -2.27 -1.52
C ALA A 59 -4.26 -1.16 -2.59
N THR A 60 -4.15 -1.52 -3.87
CA THR A 60 -4.19 -0.60 -5.00
C THR A 60 -5.55 0.09 -5.10
N GLU A 61 -6.66 -0.66 -5.00
CA GLU A 61 -8.02 -0.09 -5.06
C GLU A 61 -8.26 0.92 -3.93
N VAL A 62 -7.92 0.59 -2.69
CA VAL A 62 -8.07 1.51 -1.54
C VAL A 62 -7.23 2.76 -1.74
N SER A 63 -6.01 2.61 -2.25
CA SER A 63 -5.11 3.74 -2.51
C SER A 63 -5.67 4.69 -3.58
N ILE A 64 -6.17 4.14 -4.69
CA ILE A 64 -6.80 4.93 -5.75
C ILE A 64 -8.04 5.66 -5.21
N ARG A 65 -8.89 5.01 -4.42
CA ARG A 65 -10.10 5.63 -3.87
C ARG A 65 -9.78 6.77 -2.91
N GLU A 66 -8.79 6.61 -2.06
CA GLU A 66 -8.36 7.67 -1.15
C GLU A 66 -7.73 8.83 -1.94
N LEU A 67 -6.93 8.55 -2.98
CA LEU A 67 -6.39 9.55 -3.87
C LEU A 67 -7.50 10.34 -4.56
N MET A 68 -8.47 9.68 -5.20
CA MET A 68 -9.64 10.34 -5.80
C MET A 68 -10.37 11.25 -4.81
N LYS A 69 -10.61 10.78 -3.59
CA LYS A 69 -11.28 11.58 -2.54
C LYS A 69 -10.52 12.86 -2.21
N ARG A 70 -9.19 12.80 -2.11
CA ARG A 70 -8.36 13.99 -1.84
C ARG A 70 -8.27 14.91 -3.05
N THR A 71 -8.17 14.34 -4.25
CA THR A 71 -8.17 15.09 -5.52
C THR A 71 -9.46 15.88 -5.71
N ILE A 72 -10.62 15.31 -5.39
CA ILE A 72 -11.91 16.02 -5.43
C ILE A 72 -11.87 17.26 -4.51
N LYS A 73 -11.37 17.12 -3.28
CA LYS A 73 -11.24 18.26 -2.35
C LYS A 73 -10.28 19.31 -2.87
N ALA A 74 -9.12 18.89 -3.40
CA ALA A 74 -8.13 19.79 -3.96
C ALA A 74 -8.67 20.52 -5.21
N LYS A 75 -9.45 19.83 -6.04
CA LYS A 75 -10.13 20.40 -7.21
C LYS A 75 -11.14 21.47 -6.82
N GLU A 76 -11.97 21.25 -5.82
CA GLU A 76 -12.90 22.27 -5.34
C GLU A 76 -12.17 23.50 -4.78
N ALA A 77 -11.09 23.29 -4.03
CA ALA A 77 -10.26 24.39 -3.53
C ALA A 77 -9.60 25.19 -4.68
N ALA A 78 -9.08 24.49 -5.70
CA ALA A 78 -8.52 25.10 -6.90
C ALA A 78 -9.59 25.83 -7.72
N LYS A 79 -10.82 25.30 -7.82
CA LYS A 79 -11.94 25.93 -8.53
C LYS A 79 -12.28 27.32 -7.97
N ILE A 80 -12.28 27.44 -6.64
CA ILE A 80 -12.56 28.70 -5.94
C ILE A 80 -11.42 29.69 -6.17
N SER A 81 -10.17 29.22 -6.13
CA SER A 81 -8.97 30.07 -6.05
C SER A 81 -8.24 30.26 -7.39
N ARG A 82 -8.63 29.58 -8.47
CA ARG A 82 -7.94 29.62 -9.78
C ARG A 82 -7.88 31.00 -10.43
N LYS A 83 -8.73 31.94 -10.01
CA LYS A 83 -8.71 33.33 -10.50
C LYS A 83 -7.66 34.19 -9.79
N SER A 84 -7.16 33.74 -8.64
CA SER A 84 -6.20 34.46 -7.80
C SER A 84 -4.76 34.39 -8.31
N GLY A 85 -4.53 33.78 -9.48
CA GLY A 85 -3.19 33.53 -10.03
C GLY A 85 -2.56 32.23 -9.50
N GLY A 86 -1.27 32.05 -9.79
CA GLY A 86 -0.53 30.82 -9.48
C GLY A 86 -0.96 29.60 -10.32
N GLY A 87 -0.29 28.47 -10.11
CA GLY A 87 -0.54 27.20 -10.83
C GLY A 87 -1.94 26.59 -10.64
N LEU A 88 -2.85 27.22 -9.91
CA LEU A 88 -4.15 26.67 -9.54
C LEU A 88 -5.10 26.47 -10.73
N LYS A 89 -5.00 27.29 -11.78
CA LYS A 89 -5.75 27.06 -13.02
C LYS A 89 -5.30 25.77 -13.69
N THR A 90 -3.99 25.55 -13.76
CA THR A 90 -3.36 24.33 -14.28
C THR A 90 -3.75 23.13 -13.43
N CYS A 91 -3.67 23.25 -12.11
CA CYS A 91 -4.11 22.19 -11.21
C CYS A 91 -5.58 21.82 -11.39
N TYR A 92 -6.48 22.80 -11.54
CA TYR A 92 -7.90 22.51 -11.71
C TYR A 92 -8.18 21.64 -12.95
N SER A 93 -7.55 21.90 -14.10
CA SER A 93 -7.72 21.08 -15.30
C SER A 93 -7.06 19.71 -15.14
N ASN A 94 -5.84 19.65 -14.61
CA ASN A 94 -5.13 18.38 -14.44
C ASN A 94 -5.81 17.47 -13.40
N TYR A 95 -6.42 18.01 -12.35
CA TYR A 95 -7.21 17.20 -11.43
C TYR A 95 -8.44 16.56 -12.08
N ASP A 96 -9.02 17.16 -13.12
CA ASP A 96 -10.11 16.55 -13.86
C ASP A 96 -9.62 15.33 -14.65
N SER A 97 -8.53 15.51 -15.41
CA SER A 97 -7.86 14.45 -16.15
C SER A 97 -7.39 13.31 -15.23
N ALA A 98 -6.79 13.65 -14.09
CA ALA A 98 -6.37 12.68 -13.10
C ALA A 98 -7.56 11.85 -12.58
N LEU A 99 -8.69 12.48 -12.27
CA LEU A 99 -9.88 11.78 -11.79
C LEU A 99 -10.46 10.82 -12.84
N GLU A 100 -10.47 11.21 -14.12
CA GLU A 100 -10.88 10.33 -15.21
C GLU A 100 -9.97 9.10 -15.34
N ASN A 101 -8.65 9.31 -15.26
CA ASN A 101 -7.65 8.26 -15.31
C ASN A 101 -7.74 7.32 -14.09
N LEU A 102 -7.91 7.85 -12.89
CA LEU A 102 -8.12 7.06 -11.67
C LEU A 102 -9.43 6.24 -11.75
N GLN A 103 -10.48 6.80 -12.33
CA GLN A 103 -11.74 6.10 -12.53
C GLN A 103 -11.60 4.93 -13.53
N LYS A 104 -10.80 5.09 -14.58
CA LYS A 104 -10.42 4.00 -15.51
C LYS A 104 -9.56 2.95 -14.81
N ALA A 105 -8.56 3.36 -14.03
CA ALA A 105 -7.71 2.47 -13.23
C ALA A 105 -8.53 1.55 -12.30
N LEU A 106 -9.56 2.07 -11.63
CA LEU A 106 -10.47 1.24 -10.83
C LEU A 106 -11.23 0.19 -11.65
N LYS A 107 -11.58 0.47 -12.91
CA LYS A 107 -12.22 -0.50 -13.80
C LYS A 107 -11.22 -1.57 -14.22
N ASN A 108 -9.99 -1.17 -14.53
CA ASN A 108 -8.93 -2.08 -14.96
C ASN A 108 -8.56 -3.10 -13.87
N ILE A 109 -8.56 -2.71 -12.59
CA ILE A 109 -8.40 -3.66 -11.47
C ILE A 109 -9.46 -4.76 -11.50
N LYS A 110 -10.74 -4.40 -11.73
CA LYS A 110 -11.85 -5.36 -11.79
C LYS A 110 -11.79 -6.27 -13.00
N GLN A 111 -11.23 -5.78 -14.09
CA GLN A 111 -11.05 -6.51 -15.34
C GLN A 111 -9.77 -7.35 -15.36
N ASN A 112 -8.94 -7.28 -14.29
CA ASN A 112 -7.59 -7.85 -14.23
C ASN A 112 -6.69 -7.38 -15.40
N ASP A 113 -6.87 -6.13 -15.84
CA ASP A 113 -6.06 -5.52 -16.89
C ASP A 113 -4.93 -4.70 -16.24
N GLY A 114 -3.84 -5.37 -15.88
CA GLY A 114 -2.68 -4.75 -15.23
C GLY A 114 -1.98 -3.72 -16.13
N PHE A 115 -1.99 -3.95 -17.45
CA PHE A 115 -1.35 -3.06 -18.42
C PHE A 115 -2.07 -1.73 -18.52
N SER A 116 -3.40 -1.75 -18.76
CA SER A 116 -4.20 -0.53 -18.79
C SER A 116 -4.24 0.14 -17.42
N LEU A 117 -4.22 -0.63 -16.31
CA LEU A 117 -4.10 -0.09 -14.96
C LEU A 117 -2.84 0.78 -14.83
N ASN A 118 -1.68 0.24 -15.22
CA ASN A 118 -0.41 0.94 -15.16
C ASN A 118 -0.39 2.21 -16.03
N ILE A 119 -0.92 2.14 -17.26
CA ILE A 119 -1.04 3.29 -18.17
C ILE A 119 -1.87 4.41 -17.53
N ASN A 120 -3.06 4.09 -17.02
CA ASN A 120 -3.94 5.11 -16.45
C ASN A 120 -3.37 5.71 -15.16
N LEU A 121 -2.67 4.93 -14.34
CA LEU A 121 -2.00 5.45 -13.15
C LEU A 121 -0.78 6.31 -13.51
N SER A 122 -0.03 5.96 -14.54
CA SER A 122 1.08 6.78 -15.05
C SER A 122 0.56 8.11 -15.60
N ALA A 123 -0.54 8.10 -16.35
CA ALA A 123 -1.17 9.32 -16.83
C ALA A 123 -1.64 10.20 -15.66
N SER A 124 -2.28 9.61 -14.66
CA SER A 124 -2.70 10.35 -13.46
C SER A 124 -1.50 10.92 -12.70
N LEU A 125 -0.37 10.22 -12.61
CA LEU A 125 0.85 10.74 -12.00
C LEU A 125 1.35 11.98 -12.74
N THR A 126 1.43 11.94 -14.06
CA THR A 126 1.80 13.10 -14.90
C THR A 126 0.88 14.30 -14.68
N ASP A 127 -0.42 14.08 -14.52
CA ASP A 127 -1.39 15.14 -14.22
C ASP A 127 -1.06 15.82 -12.86
N PHE A 128 -0.71 15.03 -11.84
CA PHE A 128 -0.31 15.56 -10.53
C PHE A 128 1.06 16.25 -10.58
N ASP A 129 2.02 15.72 -11.33
CA ASP A 129 3.35 16.32 -11.53
C ASP A 129 3.21 17.70 -12.16
N THR A 130 2.44 17.79 -13.23
CA THR A 130 2.17 19.05 -13.94
C THR A 130 1.55 20.10 -13.00
N CYS A 131 0.62 19.69 -12.15
CA CYS A 131 0.04 20.57 -11.13
C CYS A 131 1.07 20.96 -10.06
N ASN A 132 1.85 20.01 -9.57
CA ASN A 132 2.87 20.25 -8.55
C ASN A 132 3.94 21.24 -9.04
N ASP A 133 4.41 21.08 -10.27
CA ASP A 133 5.37 21.98 -10.91
C ASP A 133 4.80 23.38 -11.09
N ALA A 134 3.55 23.50 -11.54
CA ALA A 134 2.86 24.78 -11.64
C ALA A 134 2.73 25.51 -10.30
N MET A 135 2.78 24.77 -9.18
CA MET A 135 2.76 25.28 -7.82
C MET A 135 4.15 25.51 -7.21
N GLY A 136 5.23 25.29 -7.97
CA GLY A 136 6.62 25.49 -7.53
C GLY A 136 7.34 24.23 -7.06
N GLY A 137 6.86 23.03 -7.40
CA GLY A 137 7.62 21.77 -7.28
C GLY A 137 8.10 21.45 -5.85
N GLY A 138 7.23 21.56 -4.86
CA GLY A 138 7.57 21.29 -3.45
C GLY A 138 8.43 22.36 -2.75
N THR A 139 8.97 23.34 -3.48
CA THR A 139 9.74 24.46 -2.88
C THR A 139 8.84 25.54 -2.26
N ALA A 140 7.59 25.63 -2.73
CA ALA A 140 6.61 26.57 -2.20
C ALA A 140 6.01 26.06 -0.87
N SER A 141 6.01 26.91 0.16
CA SER A 141 5.58 26.55 1.51
C SER A 141 4.08 26.68 1.77
N ASN A 142 3.30 27.10 0.76
CA ASN A 142 1.86 27.33 0.90
C ASN A 142 1.06 26.02 0.95
N VAL A 143 -0.15 26.09 1.52
CA VAL A 143 -1.00 24.92 1.75
C VAL A 143 -1.37 24.18 0.45
N PHE A 144 -1.52 24.90 -0.66
CA PHE A 144 -1.84 24.28 -1.94
C PHE A 144 -0.66 23.46 -2.46
N ALA A 145 0.56 24.02 -2.45
CA ALA A 145 1.77 23.30 -2.87
C ALA A 145 2.03 22.03 -2.03
N LYS A 146 1.79 22.08 -0.72
CA LYS A 146 1.86 20.87 0.13
C LYS A 146 0.80 19.83 -0.27
N SER A 147 -0.42 20.30 -0.57
CA SER A 147 -1.48 19.42 -1.06
C SER A 147 -1.12 18.79 -2.41
N THR A 148 -0.52 19.53 -3.34
CA THR A 148 -0.12 18.99 -4.66
C THR A 148 0.97 17.93 -4.52
N SER A 149 1.98 18.18 -3.68
CA SER A 149 3.03 17.20 -3.36
C SER A 149 2.45 15.91 -2.79
N THR A 150 1.52 16.03 -1.83
CA THR A 150 0.88 14.83 -1.25
C THR A 150 0.12 14.03 -2.29
N LEU A 151 -0.58 14.68 -3.23
CA LEU A 151 -1.33 13.98 -4.28
C LEU A 151 -0.39 13.29 -5.28
N HIS A 152 0.70 13.94 -5.66
CA HIS A 152 1.79 13.34 -6.45
C HIS A 152 2.33 12.06 -5.78
N GLU A 153 2.75 12.15 -4.51
CA GLU A 153 3.30 11.02 -3.76
C GLU A 153 2.30 9.85 -3.62
N MET A 154 1.01 10.17 -3.50
CA MET A 154 -0.05 9.16 -3.48
C MET A 154 -0.25 8.50 -4.85
N ALA A 155 -0.15 9.25 -5.95
CA ALA A 155 -0.25 8.71 -7.30
C ALA A 155 0.94 7.82 -7.64
N ASP A 156 2.15 8.23 -7.25
CA ASP A 156 3.36 7.42 -7.32
C ASP A 156 3.17 6.09 -6.57
N ASN A 157 2.68 6.15 -5.33
CA ASN A 157 2.37 4.94 -4.57
C ASN A 157 1.35 4.04 -5.28
N CYS A 158 0.31 4.60 -5.89
CA CYS A 158 -0.67 3.82 -6.65
C CYS A 158 0.00 3.13 -7.86
N LEU A 159 0.86 3.85 -8.58
CA LEU A 159 1.61 3.31 -9.71
C LEU A 159 2.56 2.21 -9.27
N ALA A 160 3.31 2.41 -8.19
CA ALA A 160 4.20 1.41 -7.61
C ALA A 160 3.43 0.14 -7.22
N LEU A 161 2.28 0.27 -6.54
CA LEU A 161 1.41 -0.86 -6.20
C LEU A 161 0.88 -1.60 -7.44
N SER A 162 0.63 -0.89 -8.55
CA SER A 162 0.16 -1.51 -9.79
C SER A 162 1.16 -2.49 -10.39
N THR A 163 2.47 -2.32 -10.15
CA THR A 163 3.52 -3.22 -10.64
C THR A 163 3.42 -4.63 -10.05
N LEU A 164 2.70 -4.77 -8.93
CA LEU A 164 2.46 -6.02 -8.24
C LEU A 164 1.13 -6.68 -8.64
N VAL A 165 0.28 -5.98 -9.39
CA VAL A 165 -0.98 -6.53 -9.93
C VAL A 165 -0.62 -7.41 -11.13
N LYS A 166 -1.32 -8.54 -11.29
CA LYS A 166 -1.10 -9.41 -12.44
C LYS A 166 -1.39 -8.66 -13.74
N GLN A 167 -0.44 -8.75 -14.66
CA GLN A 167 -0.52 -8.22 -16.02
C GLN A 167 -1.29 -9.19 -16.91
#